data_AF-A0A1F4D8T8-F1
#
_entry.id   AF-A0A1F4D8T8-F1
#
_cell.length_a   1.000
_cell.length_b   1.000
_cell.length_c   1.000
_cell.angle_alpha   90.00
_cell.angle_beta   90.00
_cell.angle_gamma   90.00
#
_symmetry.space_group_name_H-M   'P 1'
#
loop_
_entity.id
_entity.type
_entity.pdbx_description
1 polymer ?
#
loop_
_entity_poly.entity_id
_entity_poly.type
_entity_poly.pdbx_seq_one_letter_code
_entity_poly.pdbx_strand_id
1 'polypeptide(L)' 'MTICSTAFTTLGRAQARALGHADLPIAVVPHPFGLRSREEIRQIAEQCVDDVVGLVSKAGSK' A
#
# COMPACT_ATOMS: atom_id res chain seq x y z
N MET A 1 -7.11 4.71 5.00
CA MET A 1 -5.81 4.22 4.50
C MET A 1 -5.93 4.04 2.99
N THR A 2 -4.89 4.41 2.24
CA THR A 2 -4.84 4.19 0.78
C THR A 2 -3.99 2.97 0.49
N ILE A 3 -4.39 2.16 -0.49
CA ILE A 3 -3.58 1.05 -1.02
C ILE A 3 -3.36 1.31 -2.50
N CYS A 4 -2.11 1.32 -2.95
CA CYS A 4 -1.80 1.49 -4.36
C CYS A 4 -0.48 0.78 -4.73
N SER A 5 -0.21 0.59 -6.02
CA SER A 5 1.09 0.06 -6.44
C SER A 5 2.17 1.14 -6.44
N THR A 6 3.45 0.73 -6.49
CA THR A 6 4.60 1.66 -6.51
C THR A 6 4.46 2.76 -7.58
N ALA A 7 3.85 2.43 -8.73
CA ALA A 7 3.58 3.36 -9.83
C ALA A 7 2.67 4.54 -9.44
N PHE A 8 1.81 4.40 -8.43
CA PHE A 8 0.84 5.40 -8.02
C PHE A 8 1.13 6.03 -6.66
N THR A 9 2.30 5.78 -6.08
CA THR A 9 2.66 6.31 -4.74
C THR A 9 2.58 7.83 -4.67
N THR A 10 3.10 8.52 -5.70
CA THR A 10 3.07 10.00 -5.79
C THR A 10 1.65 10.53 -5.84
N LEU A 11 0.79 9.93 -6.67
CA LEU A 11 -0.62 10.30 -6.77
C LEU A 11 -1.35 10.07 -5.44
N GLY A 12 -1.14 8.91 -4.81
CA GLY A 12 -1.75 8.57 -3.52
C GLY A 12 -1.39 9.58 -2.43
N ARG A 13 -0.13 10.02 -2.37
CA ARG A 13 0.30 11.08 -1.42
C ARG A 13 -0.33 12.43 -1.73
N ALA A 14 -0.40 12.81 -3.01
CA ALA A 14 -1.03 14.06 -3.42
C ALA A 14 -2.51 14.10 -3.04
N GLN A 15 -3.24 13.01 -3.31
CA GLN A 15 -4.65 12.86 -2.93
C GLN A 15 -4.83 12.93 -1.41
N ALA A 16 -4.02 12.20 -0.63
CA ALA A 16 -4.11 12.21 0.83
C ALA A 16 -3.92 13.63 1.41
N ARG A 17 -2.96 14.39 0.87
CA ARG A 17 -2.75 15.80 1.24
C ARG A 17 -3.95 16.67 0.87
N ALA A 18 -4.46 16.56 -0.35
CA ALA A 18 -5.58 17.36 -0.84
C ALA A 18 -6.86 17.13 -0.02
N LEU A 19 -7.07 15.92 0.50
CA LEU A 19 -8.21 15.56 1.34
C LEU A 19 -8.01 15.86 2.83
N GLY A 20 -6.91 16.53 3.22
CA GLY A 20 -6.65 16.87 4.63
C GLY A 20 -6.12 15.70 5.48
N HIS A 21 -5.65 14.64 4.86
CA HIS A 21 -5.16 13.41 5.49
C HIS A 21 -3.68 13.16 5.17
N ALA A 22 -2.83 14.19 5.25
CA ALA A 22 -1.43 14.13 4.81
C ALA A 22 -0.60 13.02 5.49
N ASP A 23 -0.92 12.69 6.75
CA ASP A 23 -0.22 11.69 7.56
C ASP A 23 -0.86 10.30 7.51
N LEU A 24 -1.95 10.14 6.74
CA LEU A 24 -2.62 8.85 6.64
C LEU A 24 -1.71 7.84 5.93
N PRO A 25 -1.48 6.65 6.52
CA PRO A 25 -0.59 5.67 5.93
C PRO A 25 -1.07 5.20 4.56
N ILE A 26 -0.10 4.92 3.69
CA ILE A 26 -0.29 4.35 2.35
C ILE A 26 0.42 3.00 2.31
N ALA A 27 -0.33 1.93 2.04
CA ALA A 27 0.24 0.62 1.75
C ALA A 27 0.63 0.56 0.27
N VAL A 28 1.88 0.21 -0.01
CA VAL A 28 2.44 0.23 -1.38
C VAL A 28 2.75 -1.18 -1.87
N VAL A 29 2.08 -1.60 -2.93
CA VAL A 29 2.27 -2.92 -3.55
C VAL A 29 3.36 -2.85 -4.63
N PRO A 30 4.38 -3.71 -4.63
CA PRO A 30 5.45 -3.72 -5.65
C PRO A 30 4.93 -3.95 -7.08
N HIS A 31 5.26 -3.07 -8.03
CA HIS A 31 4.97 -3.20 -9.47
C HIS A 31 6.27 -3.25 -10.29
N PRO A 32 6.34 -3.92 -11.48
CA PRO A 32 5.24 -4.51 -12.26
C PRO A 32 4.87 -5.96 -11.92
N PHE A 33 3.59 -6.28 -12.17
CA PHE A 33 3.02 -7.61 -12.02
C PHE A 33 3.16 -8.47 -13.28
N GLY A 34 3.10 -7.87 -14.47
CA GLY A 34 3.07 -8.61 -15.73
C GLY A 34 4.32 -9.42 -16.04
N LEU A 35 5.42 -9.20 -15.31
CA LEU A 35 6.68 -9.95 -15.42
C LEU A 35 6.80 -11.07 -14.38
N ARG A 36 5.79 -11.25 -13.53
CA ARG A 36 5.79 -12.19 -12.41
C ARG A 36 4.91 -13.40 -12.74
N SER A 37 5.33 -14.57 -12.29
CA SER A 37 4.48 -15.76 -12.24
C SER A 37 3.35 -15.60 -11.23
N ARG A 38 2.34 -16.47 -11.32
CA ARG A 38 1.23 -16.50 -10.34
C ARG A 38 1.71 -16.77 -8.92
N GLU A 39 2.73 -17.61 -8.77
CA GLU A 39 3.29 -17.95 -7.46
C GLU A 39 4.00 -16.74 -6.83
N GLU A 40 4.81 -16.03 -7.62
CA GLU A 40 5.46 -14.79 -7.15
C GLU A 40 4.43 -13.71 -6.80
N ILE A 41 3.34 -13.59 -7.57
CA ILE A 41 2.23 -12.68 -7.25
C ILE A 41 1.60 -13.06 -5.90
N ARG A 42 1.43 -14.36 -5.65
CA ARG A 42 0.84 -14.85 -4.40
C ARG A 42 1.73 -14.50 -3.20
N GLN A 43 3.03 -14.72 -3.31
CA GLN A 43 4.00 -14.37 -2.27
C GLN A 43 4.03 -12.86 -2.01
N ILE A 44 3.98 -12.04 -3.06
CA ILE A 44 3.87 -10.58 -2.91
C ILE A 44 2.59 -10.20 -2.17
N ALA A 45 1.46 -10.83 -2.51
CA ALA A 45 0.18 -10.55 -1.87
C ALA A 45 0.20 -10.92 -0.38
N GLU A 46 0.77 -12.08 -0.02
CA GLU A 46 0.91 -12.51 1.37
C GLU A 46 1.72 -11.48 2.18
N GLN A 47 2.86 -11.02 1.66
CA GLN A 47 3.65 -9.96 2.32
C GLN A 47 2.87 -8.63 2.43
N CYS A 48 2.15 -8.23 1.38
CA CYS A 48 1.39 -6.98 1.38
C CYS A 48 0.24 -7.01 2.42
N VAL A 49 -0.34 -8.18 2.68
CA VAL A 49 -1.36 -8.34 3.73
C VAL A 49 -0.77 -8.03 5.10
N ASP A 50 0.41 -8.57 5.40
CA ASP A 50 1.09 -8.29 6.67
C ASP A 50 1.42 -6.80 6.83
N ASP A 51 1.90 -6.16 5.76
CA ASP A 51 2.19 -4.72 5.75
C ASP A 51 0.92 -3.89 6.00
N VAL A 52 -0.19 -4.24 5.35
CA VAL A 52 -1.49 -3.59 5.54
C VAL A 52 -1.98 -3.74 6.97
N VAL A 53 -1.94 -4.96 7.53
CA VAL A 53 -2.33 -5.22 8.92
C VAL A 53 -1.46 -4.41 9.88
N GLY A 54 -0.15 -4.36 9.65
CA GLY A 54 0.78 -3.57 10.46
C GLY A 54 0.46 -2.07 10.43
N LEU A 55 0.09 -1.53 9.28
CA LEU A 55 -0.28 -0.12 9.13
C LEU A 55 -1.61 0.22 9.81
N VAL A 56 -2.64 -0.62 9.65
CA VAL A 56 -3.96 -0.39 10.26
C VAL A 56 -3.93 -0.59 11.77
N SER A 57 -3.23 -1.62 12.26
CA SER A 57 -3.18 -1.92 13.70
C SER A 57 -2.44 -0.84 14.49
N LYS A 58 -1.37 -0.26 13.91
CA LYS A 58 -0.66 0.89 14.51
C LYS A 58 -1.50 2.16 14.52
N ALA A 59 -2.39 2.34 13.54
CA ALA A 59 -3.26 3.51 13.48
C ALA A 59 -4.40 3.51 14.53
N GLY A 60 -4.81 2.33 15.02
CA GLY A 60 -5.83 2.17 16.05
C GLY A 60 -5.34 2.21 17.51
N SER A 61 -4.02 2.26 17.73
CA SER A 61 -3.41 2.31 19.06
C SER A 61 -3.04 3.73 19.51
N LYS A 62 -3.68 4.76 18.93
CA LYS A 62 -3.41 6.17 19.22
C LYS A 62 -4.60 6.84 19.89
#